data_AF-A0A1I4XII8-F1
#
_entry.id   AF-A0A1I4XII8-F1
#
_cell.length_a   1.000
_cell.length_b   1.000
_cell.length_c   1.000
_cell.angle_alpha   90.00
_cell.angle_beta   90.00
_cell.angle_gamma   90.00
#
_symmetry.space_group_name_H-M   'P 1'
#
loop_
_entity.id
_entity.type
_entity.pdbx_description
1 polymer ?
#
loop_
_entity_poly.entity_id
_entity_poly.type
_entity_poly.pdbx_seq_one_letter_code
_entity_poly.pdbx_strand_id
1 'polypeptide(L)'
;MKNYIIQKGDTFGLLAKKFGLKDEAILKTYHNLHCPKEDIMHEQPVPGKTVLIPEYPQFIIEENQSQEEVENIEEEENIDSMAGEDNWQTAKDEQSSEKEGHDQKEDNQNNGWGSDAHDGKYFIIQKATVQCNQGFTFPKFKVTSHEKHYWNDAEGHPDYLAVTEDDLQFDPAAQPFGQCKLKPSSTGYLPCAYAPAGKWQKTYENVKVMGKSCLTEISELICSTGGKITILKHGQQSEIGKSQASNADT
;
A
#
# COMPACT_ATOMS: atom_id res chain seq x y z
N MET A 1 -12.40 11.89 -0.47
CA MET A 1 -13.58 11.00 -0.30
C MET A 1 -14.82 11.85 -0.40
N LYS A 2 -15.79 11.44 -1.21
CA LYS A 2 -17.01 12.22 -1.41
C LYS A 2 -18.13 11.65 -0.54
N ASN A 3 -18.92 12.53 0.05
CA ASN A 3 -20.12 12.16 0.79
C ASN A 3 -21.34 12.32 -0.10
N TYR A 4 -22.27 11.37 -0.06
CA TYR A 4 -23.55 11.46 -0.75
C TYR A 4 -24.69 11.04 0.16
N ILE A 5 -25.76 11.84 0.19
CA ILE A 5 -26.97 11.54 0.97
C ILE A 5 -27.86 10.63 0.12
N ILE A 6 -28.08 9.42 0.59
CA ILE A 6 -28.89 8.39 -0.08
C ILE A 6 -30.32 8.89 -0.21
N GLN A 7 -30.85 8.84 -1.42
CA GLN A 7 -32.24 9.20 -1.73
C GLN A 7 -33.12 7.96 -1.72
N LYS A 8 -34.44 8.17 -1.58
CA LYS A 8 -35.41 7.08 -1.66
C LYS A 8 -35.38 6.46 -3.06
N GLY A 9 -35.06 5.17 -3.14
CA GLY A 9 -34.94 4.42 -4.39
C GLY A 9 -33.51 4.24 -4.89
N ASP A 10 -32.51 4.82 -4.21
CA ASP A 10 -31.11 4.54 -4.51
C ASP A 10 -30.75 3.09 -4.14
N THR A 11 -30.02 2.43 -5.04
CA THR A 11 -29.39 1.12 -4.81
C THR A 11 -27.88 1.25 -4.95
N PHE A 12 -27.11 0.32 -4.38
CA PHE A 12 -25.65 0.35 -4.52
C PHE A 12 -25.21 0.31 -5.99
N GLY A 13 -25.88 -0.48 -6.85
CA GLY A 13 -25.63 -0.49 -8.29
C GLY A 13 -25.91 0.83 -9.00
N LEU A 14 -27.03 1.51 -8.69
CA LEU A 14 -27.33 2.82 -9.28
C LEU A 14 -26.32 3.87 -8.86
N LEU A 15 -25.92 3.87 -7.59
CA LEU A 15 -24.92 4.78 -7.06
C LEU A 15 -23.53 4.48 -7.63
N ALA A 16 -23.13 3.20 -7.71
CA ALA A 16 -21.87 2.79 -8.30
C ALA A 16 -21.76 3.26 -9.76
N LYS A 17 -22.81 3.04 -10.57
CA LYS A 17 -22.87 3.54 -11.94
C LYS A 17 -22.80 5.08 -12.00
N LYS A 18 -23.53 5.77 -11.13
CA LYS A 18 -23.54 7.24 -11.04
C LYS A 18 -22.17 7.83 -10.71
N PHE A 19 -21.35 7.12 -9.94
CA PHE A 19 -20.01 7.54 -9.54
C PHE A 19 -18.90 6.84 -10.32
N GLY A 20 -19.24 6.14 -11.41
CA GLY A 20 -18.27 5.49 -12.29
C GLY A 20 -17.48 4.36 -11.62
N LEU A 21 -18.02 3.69 -10.61
CA LEU A 21 -17.34 2.61 -9.89
C LEU A 21 -17.42 1.30 -10.67
N LYS A 22 -16.35 0.51 -10.61
CA LYS A 22 -16.23 -0.80 -11.29
C LYS A 22 -17.28 -1.83 -10.85
N ASP A 23 -17.73 -1.75 -9.60
CA ASP A 23 -18.67 -2.70 -9.01
C ASP A 23 -19.44 -2.03 -7.84
N GLU A 24 -20.69 -2.42 -7.66
CA GLU A 24 -21.53 -2.04 -6.52
C GLU A 24 -20.98 -2.53 -5.17
N ALA A 25 -20.29 -3.68 -5.17
CA ALA A 25 -19.65 -4.22 -3.97
C ALA A 25 -18.54 -3.30 -3.45
N ILE A 26 -17.88 -2.55 -4.33
CA ILE A 26 -16.83 -1.58 -3.97
C ILE A 26 -17.44 -0.45 -3.14
N LEU A 27 -18.58 0.11 -3.56
CA LEU A 27 -19.21 1.22 -2.84
C LEU A 27 -19.61 0.82 -1.42
N LYS A 28 -20.26 -0.34 -1.28
CA LYS A 28 -20.68 -0.87 0.02
C LYS A 28 -19.50 -1.19 0.91
N THR A 29 -18.51 -1.91 0.38
CA THR A 29 -17.32 -2.32 1.15
C THR A 29 -16.52 -1.11 1.60
N TYR A 30 -16.34 -0.14 0.70
CA TYR A 30 -15.65 1.11 1.00
C TYR A 30 -16.39 1.89 2.09
N HIS A 31 -17.69 2.10 1.95
CA HIS A 31 -18.47 2.77 2.97
C HIS A 31 -18.35 2.09 4.33
N ASN A 32 -18.57 0.78 4.41
CA ASN A 32 -18.52 0.03 5.66
C ASN A 32 -17.12 0.00 6.31
N LEU A 33 -16.06 0.15 5.52
CA LEU A 33 -14.68 0.19 6.02
C LEU A 33 -14.31 1.56 6.61
N HIS A 34 -15.03 2.60 6.20
CA HIS A 34 -14.71 4.00 6.50
C HIS A 34 -15.80 4.72 7.33
N CYS A 35 -16.95 4.09 7.58
CA CYS A 35 -18.01 4.61 8.44
C CYS A 35 -17.91 4.08 9.88
N PRO A 36 -18.52 4.77 10.87
CA PRO A 36 -18.74 4.23 12.21
C PRO A 36 -19.57 2.94 12.17
N LYS A 37 -19.51 2.14 13.25
CA LYS A 37 -20.20 0.84 13.31
C LYS A 37 -21.71 0.96 13.16
N GLU A 38 -22.26 2.09 13.59
CA GLU A 38 -23.68 2.43 13.60
C GLU A 38 -24.22 2.75 12.19
N ASP A 39 -23.31 3.03 11.26
CA ASP A 39 -23.63 3.40 9.88
C ASP A 39 -23.30 2.30 8.86
N ILE A 40 -22.82 1.14 9.32
CA ILE A 40 -22.59 -0.02 8.46
C ILE A 40 -23.90 -0.42 7.75
N MET A 41 -23.83 -0.54 6.42
CA MET A 41 -24.95 -0.94 5.59
C MET A 41 -24.80 -2.39 5.15
N HIS A 42 -25.76 -3.24 5.55
CA HIS A 42 -25.66 -4.69 5.36
C HIS A 42 -26.21 -5.19 4.02
N GLU A 43 -27.31 -4.64 3.52
CA GLU A 43 -27.97 -5.15 2.30
C GLU A 43 -28.26 -4.06 1.29
N GLN A 44 -28.90 -2.97 1.72
CA GLN A 44 -29.30 -1.87 0.84
C GLN A 44 -28.89 -0.50 1.42
N PRO A 45 -28.72 0.52 0.56
CA PRO A 45 -28.55 1.89 1.00
C PRO A 45 -29.77 2.35 1.80
N VAL A 46 -29.55 3.05 2.92
CA VAL A 46 -30.63 3.58 3.77
C VAL A 46 -30.91 5.04 3.39
N PRO A 47 -32.10 5.38 2.87
CA PRO A 47 -32.44 6.76 2.53
C PRO A 47 -32.25 7.72 3.70
N GLY A 48 -31.67 8.88 3.44
CA GLY A 48 -31.33 9.89 4.44
C GLY A 48 -29.98 9.69 5.13
N LYS A 49 -29.33 8.52 4.98
CA LYS A 49 -27.96 8.30 5.46
C LYS A 49 -26.92 8.72 4.43
N THR A 50 -25.73 9.03 4.91
CA THR A 50 -24.58 9.38 4.06
C THR A 50 -23.82 8.12 3.66
N VAL A 51 -23.58 7.93 2.36
CA VAL A 51 -22.64 6.93 1.83
C VAL A 51 -21.31 7.60 1.48
N LEU A 52 -20.21 6.89 1.75
CA LEU A 52 -18.86 7.33 1.43
C LEU A 52 -18.47 6.79 0.06
N ILE A 53 -18.05 7.66 -0.83
CA ILE A 53 -17.69 7.33 -2.20
C ILE A 53 -16.16 7.44 -2.34
N PRO A 54 -15.49 6.38 -2.82
CA PRO A 54 -14.07 6.42 -3.10
C PRO A 54 -13.78 7.37 -4.27
N GLU A 55 -12.80 8.25 -4.12
CA GLU A 55 -12.36 9.21 -5.16
C GLU A 55 -11.10 8.73 -5.89
N TYR A 56 -10.69 7.48 -5.67
CA TYR A 56 -9.40 7.02 -6.17
C TYR A 56 -9.52 6.40 -7.58
N PRO A 57 -8.58 6.72 -8.51
CA PRO A 57 -8.60 6.23 -9.89
C PRO A 57 -8.71 4.70 -10.03
N GLN A 58 -8.15 3.94 -9.09
CA GLN A 58 -8.17 2.47 -9.14
C GLN A 58 -9.59 1.87 -9.04
N PHE A 59 -10.56 2.61 -8.48
CA PHE A 59 -11.95 2.15 -8.30
C PHE A 59 -12.89 2.71 -9.36
N ILE A 60 -12.44 3.69 -10.14
CA ILE A 60 -13.21 4.37 -11.17
C ILE A 60 -12.94 3.69 -12.51
N ILE A 61 -13.97 3.52 -13.33
CA ILE A 61 -13.86 3.05 -14.72
C ILE A 61 -13.35 4.25 -15.53
N GLU A 62 -12.17 4.14 -16.12
CA GLU A 62 -11.72 5.08 -17.16
C GLU A 62 -12.61 4.86 -18.39
N GLU A 63 -13.50 5.81 -18.67
CA GLU A 63 -14.28 5.80 -19.91
C GLU A 63 -13.36 6.15 -21.09
N ASN A 64 -12.83 5.13 -21.76
CA ASN A 64 -12.46 5.26 -23.16
C ASN A 64 -13.47 4.46 -23.99
N GLN A 65 -14.25 5.21 -24.77
CA GLN A 65 -15.17 4.72 -25.77
C GLN A 65 -14.41 4.04 -26.91
N SER A 66 -14.65 2.76 -27.12
CA SER A 66 -14.95 2.21 -28.44
C SER A 66 -15.45 0.78 -28.29
N GLN A 67 -16.66 0.58 -28.80
CA GLN A 67 -17.32 -0.71 -29.03
C GLN A 67 -16.60 -1.48 -30.15
N GLU A 68 -17.00 -2.76 -30.32
CA GLU A 68 -16.62 -3.73 -31.38
C GLU A 68 -15.31 -4.50 -31.09
N GLU A 69 -15.16 -5.82 -31.18
CA GLU A 69 -15.95 -7.01 -31.54
C GLU A 69 -15.14 -8.21 -30.96
N VAL A 70 -15.74 -9.14 -30.21
CA VAL A 70 -16.15 -10.49 -30.66
C VAL A 70 -15.00 -11.36 -31.24
N GLU A 71 -14.73 -12.44 -30.50
CA GLU A 71 -14.18 -13.74 -30.93
C GLU A 71 -12.80 -13.81 -31.61
N ASN A 72 -11.89 -14.58 -31.00
CA ASN A 72 -11.51 -15.88 -31.58
C ASN A 72 -10.71 -16.71 -30.57
N ILE A 73 -11.26 -17.87 -30.26
CA ILE A 73 -10.54 -19.05 -29.79
C ILE A 73 -10.10 -19.77 -31.05
N GLU A 74 -8.83 -20.14 -31.18
CA GLU A 74 -8.42 -21.40 -31.81
C GLU A 74 -6.97 -21.74 -31.44
N GLU A 75 -6.80 -23.02 -31.09
CA GLU A 75 -5.58 -23.73 -30.80
C GLU A 75 -4.71 -23.85 -32.07
N GLU A 76 -3.38 -23.96 -31.94
CA GLU A 76 -2.66 -25.17 -32.36
C GLU A 76 -1.13 -25.04 -32.16
N GLU A 77 -0.55 -26.23 -32.05
CA GLU A 77 0.81 -26.56 -31.59
C GLU A 77 1.92 -26.41 -32.66
N ASN A 78 3.14 -26.67 -32.17
CA ASN A 78 4.26 -27.37 -32.82
C ASN A 78 5.42 -26.57 -33.47
N ILE A 79 6.55 -26.60 -32.76
CA ILE A 79 7.92 -27.06 -33.14
C ILE A 79 8.26 -27.03 -34.65
N ASP A 80 9.34 -26.32 -35.03
CA ASP A 80 10.65 -26.95 -35.29
C ASP A 80 11.79 -25.92 -35.53
N SER A 81 13.01 -26.38 -35.18
CA SER A 81 14.39 -26.08 -35.62
C SER A 81 14.68 -24.82 -36.48
N MET A 82 15.85 -24.17 -36.40
CA MET A 82 17.19 -24.75 -36.49
C MET A 82 18.28 -23.67 -36.26
N ALA A 83 19.34 -24.09 -35.55
CA ALA A 83 20.76 -23.76 -35.69
C ALA A 83 21.25 -22.30 -35.90
N GLY A 84 22.18 -21.93 -35.02
CA GLY A 84 23.11 -20.81 -35.19
C GLY A 84 24.08 -20.76 -34.03
N GLU A 85 25.11 -21.59 -34.10
CA GLU A 85 26.26 -21.66 -33.19
C GLU A 85 26.99 -20.30 -33.15
N ASP A 86 27.41 -19.84 -31.97
CA ASP A 86 28.81 -19.52 -31.69
C ASP A 86 28.99 -19.07 -30.23
N ASN A 87 29.82 -19.84 -29.53
CA ASN A 87 30.27 -19.68 -28.16
C ASN A 87 31.68 -19.05 -28.18
N TRP A 88 31.95 -18.05 -27.33
CA TRP A 88 33.26 -17.98 -26.70
C TRP A 88 33.25 -17.26 -25.34
N GLN A 89 33.45 -18.10 -24.32
CA GLN A 89 34.11 -17.95 -23.01
C GLN A 89 34.03 -16.65 -22.19
N THR A 90 33.41 -16.83 -21.03
CA THR A 90 33.83 -16.39 -19.70
C THR A 90 35.25 -16.88 -19.32
N ALA A 91 36.03 -16.04 -18.63
CA ALA A 91 37.15 -16.47 -17.80
C ALA A 91 37.03 -15.84 -16.39
N LYS A 92 37.26 -16.68 -15.38
CA LYS A 92 37.35 -16.35 -13.95
C LYS A 92 38.77 -15.91 -13.60
N ASP A 93 38.94 -15.13 -12.54
CA ASP A 93 39.60 -15.55 -11.29
C ASP A 93 40.02 -14.33 -10.43
N GLU A 94 40.31 -14.65 -9.18
CA GLU A 94 40.19 -13.86 -7.95
C GLU A 94 41.38 -12.91 -7.63
N GLN A 95 41.12 -12.04 -6.66
CA GLN A 95 41.96 -11.69 -5.49
C GLN A 95 42.72 -10.33 -5.41
N SER A 96 42.31 -9.60 -4.34
CA SER A 96 43.07 -8.83 -3.33
C SER A 96 43.66 -7.42 -3.54
N SER A 97 43.38 -6.62 -2.50
CA SER A 97 44.19 -5.56 -1.84
C SER A 97 44.05 -4.08 -2.25
N GLU A 98 43.40 -3.34 -1.35
CA GLU A 98 43.70 -2.01 -0.78
C GLU A 98 44.35 -0.91 -1.66
N LYS A 99 43.67 0.23 -1.81
CA LYS A 99 44.13 1.55 -1.30
C LYS A 99 43.09 2.66 -1.45
N GLU A 100 43.18 3.58 -0.51
CA GLU A 100 42.37 4.77 -0.25
C GLU A 100 42.38 5.81 -1.38
N GLY A 101 41.30 6.58 -1.50
CA GLY A 101 41.18 7.73 -2.39
C GLY A 101 39.92 8.55 -2.12
N HIS A 102 40.13 9.70 -1.48
CA HIS A 102 39.17 10.72 -1.09
C HIS A 102 38.64 11.53 -2.28
N ASP A 103 37.42 12.07 -2.11
CA ASP A 103 36.84 13.25 -2.79
C ASP A 103 36.36 13.14 -4.25
N GLN A 104 35.04 13.10 -4.45
CA GLN A 104 34.26 14.33 -4.68
C GLN A 104 32.75 14.05 -4.68
N LYS A 105 32.02 14.83 -3.88
CA LYS A 105 30.58 15.00 -3.95
C LYS A 105 30.24 15.73 -5.25
N GLU A 106 29.55 15.07 -6.16
CA GLU A 106 28.75 15.76 -7.15
C GLU A 106 27.38 16.02 -6.53
N ASP A 107 27.26 17.19 -5.88
CA ASP A 107 25.96 17.81 -5.62
C ASP A 107 25.38 18.26 -6.96
N ASN A 108 24.82 17.32 -7.72
CA ASN A 108 24.06 17.65 -8.91
C ASN A 108 22.69 18.18 -8.47
N GLN A 109 22.65 19.48 -8.16
CA GLN A 109 21.43 20.27 -8.09
C GLN A 109 20.80 20.33 -9.48
N ASN A 110 20.15 19.24 -9.87
CA ASN A 110 19.23 19.25 -10.98
C ASN A 110 17.90 19.77 -10.43
N ASN A 111 17.69 21.09 -10.51
CA ASN A 111 16.40 21.76 -10.32
C ASN A 111 15.43 21.39 -11.47
N GLY A 112 15.13 20.11 -11.60
CA GLY A 112 14.00 19.62 -12.36
C GLY A 112 12.78 19.62 -11.45
N TRP A 113 11.82 20.50 -11.73
CA TRP A 113 10.44 20.35 -11.23
C TRP A 113 9.80 19.14 -11.93
N GLY A 114 10.30 17.95 -11.61
CA GLY A 114 9.56 16.71 -11.75
C GLY A 114 8.78 16.53 -10.44
N SER A 115 7.51 16.19 -10.53
CA SER A 115 6.76 15.77 -9.34
C SER A 115 7.48 14.58 -8.71
N ASP A 116 8.02 14.77 -7.51
CA ASP A 116 8.59 13.68 -6.72
C ASP A 116 7.50 12.60 -6.52
N ALA A 117 7.85 11.31 -6.64
CA ALA A 117 6.87 10.22 -6.52
C ALA A 117 6.17 10.17 -5.15
N HIS A 118 6.77 10.81 -4.15
CA HIS A 118 6.25 10.95 -2.79
C HIS A 118 5.42 12.22 -2.59
N ASP A 119 5.30 13.09 -3.61
CA ASP A 119 4.46 14.27 -3.52
C ASP A 119 2.99 13.88 -3.24
N GLY A 120 2.40 14.57 -2.26
CA GLY A 120 1.06 14.26 -1.74
C GLY A 120 0.93 12.91 -1.01
N LYS A 121 2.02 12.20 -0.69
CA LYS A 121 1.98 10.96 0.10
C LYS A 121 2.21 11.22 1.59
N TYR A 122 1.48 10.50 2.43
CA TYR A 122 1.67 10.59 3.87
C TYR A 122 2.89 9.78 4.33
N PHE A 123 3.59 10.31 5.34
CA PHE A 123 4.57 9.53 6.11
C PHE A 123 3.88 8.44 6.93
N ILE A 124 4.64 7.40 7.26
CA ILE A 124 4.12 6.26 8.02
C ILE A 124 4.49 6.41 9.50
N ILE A 125 3.52 6.18 10.39
CA ILE A 125 3.73 6.09 11.85
C ILE A 125 3.47 4.68 12.38
N GLN A 126 3.94 4.37 13.58
CA GLN A 126 3.87 3.02 14.18
C GLN A 126 2.46 2.40 14.14
N LYS A 127 1.40 3.18 14.39
CA LYS A 127 0.02 2.67 14.35
C LYS A 127 -0.53 2.39 12.94
N ALA A 128 0.24 2.69 11.89
CA ALA A 128 -0.06 2.31 10.52
C ALA A 128 -0.25 0.80 10.38
N THR A 129 -1.09 0.39 9.44
CA THR A 129 -1.32 -1.02 9.12
C THR A 129 -0.74 -1.36 7.76
N VAL A 130 -0.17 -2.55 7.64
CA VAL A 130 0.39 -3.09 6.38
C VAL A 130 -0.41 -4.28 5.87
N GLN A 131 -0.23 -4.60 4.60
CA GLN A 131 -0.84 -5.75 3.96
C GLN A 131 0.20 -6.54 3.17
N CYS A 132 0.21 -7.86 3.35
CA CYS A 132 0.89 -8.77 2.44
C CYS A 132 -0.10 -9.29 1.38
N ASN A 133 0.30 -9.31 0.10
CA ASN A 133 -0.55 -9.84 -0.98
C ASN A 133 -0.87 -11.35 -0.84
N GLN A 134 -0.11 -12.08 -0.01
CA GLN A 134 -0.30 -13.50 0.28
C GLN A 134 -0.91 -13.77 1.67
N GLY A 135 -1.18 -12.72 2.43
CA GLY A 135 -1.71 -12.80 3.79
C GLY A 135 -3.21 -12.57 3.90
N PHE A 136 -3.73 -12.70 5.11
CA PHE A 136 -5.16 -12.51 5.43
C PHE A 136 -5.41 -11.55 6.60
N THR A 137 -4.36 -11.05 7.26
CA THR A 137 -4.46 -10.07 8.36
C THR A 137 -3.60 -8.83 8.08
N PHE A 138 -3.90 -7.74 8.79
CA PHE A 138 -3.28 -6.43 8.59
C PHE A 138 -2.58 -5.96 9.88
N PRO A 139 -1.34 -6.40 10.13
CA PRO A 139 -0.63 -6.05 11.35
C PRO A 139 -0.20 -4.58 11.34
N LYS A 140 0.15 -4.07 12.52
CA LYS A 140 0.73 -2.74 12.68
C LYS A 140 2.25 -2.79 12.60
N PHE A 141 2.90 -1.64 12.43
CA PHE A 141 4.34 -1.55 12.58
C PHE A 141 4.78 -1.68 14.05
N LYS A 142 6.00 -2.14 14.23
CA LYS A 142 6.76 -2.00 15.47
C LYS A 142 8.05 -1.25 15.16
N VAL A 143 8.14 0.01 15.59
CA VAL A 143 9.35 0.82 15.40
C VAL A 143 10.42 0.31 16.36
N THR A 144 11.60 0.04 15.81
CA THR A 144 12.79 -0.46 16.51
C THR A 144 14.03 0.37 16.19
N SER A 145 13.96 1.21 15.17
CA SER A 145 15.04 2.06 14.71
C SER A 145 15.36 3.22 15.65
N HIS A 146 14.38 3.70 16.43
CA HIS A 146 14.51 4.80 17.38
C HIS A 146 13.32 4.89 18.36
N GLU A 147 13.40 5.81 19.32
CA GLU A 147 12.34 6.09 20.31
C GLU A 147 12.00 7.59 20.44
N LYS A 148 12.43 8.44 19.49
CA LYS A 148 12.45 9.90 19.69
C LYS A 148 11.68 10.74 18.66
N HIS A 149 11.43 10.25 17.46
CA HIS A 149 10.80 11.03 16.40
C HIS A 149 9.34 10.65 16.22
N TYR A 150 8.45 11.61 16.44
CA TYR A 150 7.00 11.44 16.42
C TYR A 150 6.40 12.35 15.34
N TRP A 151 5.48 11.84 14.55
CA TRP A 151 4.73 12.66 13.57
C TRP A 151 3.37 13.05 14.14
N ASN A 152 3.03 14.34 14.03
CA ASN A 152 1.74 14.91 14.42
C ASN A 152 1.31 14.57 15.86
N ASP A 153 2.28 14.49 16.77
CA ASP A 153 2.01 14.26 18.18
C ASP A 153 3.02 14.99 19.06
N ALA A 154 2.52 15.97 19.80
CA ALA A 154 3.32 16.78 20.72
C ALA A 154 3.59 16.07 22.05
N GLU A 155 2.79 15.05 22.40
CA GLU A 155 2.87 14.34 23.67
C GLU A 155 3.91 13.20 23.67
N GLY A 156 4.35 12.76 22.47
CA GLY A 156 5.38 11.72 22.33
C GLY A 156 4.87 10.31 22.56
N HIS A 157 3.62 10.03 22.20
CA HIS A 157 2.99 8.72 22.25
C HIS A 157 3.67 7.75 21.27
N PRO A 158 4.10 6.55 21.71
CA PRO A 158 4.79 5.57 20.87
C PRO A 158 4.06 5.18 19.58
N ASP A 159 2.74 5.28 19.56
CA ASP A 159 1.90 5.01 18.38
C ASP A 159 2.15 5.97 17.20
N TYR A 160 2.77 7.12 17.48
CA TYR A 160 3.07 8.16 16.51
C TYR A 160 4.55 8.18 16.10
N LEU A 161 5.35 7.21 16.55
CA LEU A 161 6.74 7.07 16.13
C LEU A 161 6.84 6.96 14.60
N ALA A 162 7.75 7.73 14.02
CA ALA A 162 8.09 7.65 12.61
C ALA A 162 8.59 6.24 12.24
N VAL A 163 8.19 5.75 11.07
CA VAL A 163 8.66 4.45 10.55
C VAL A 163 9.74 4.70 9.50
N THR A 164 10.85 3.98 9.64
CA THR A 164 12.03 4.08 8.76
C THR A 164 12.24 2.80 7.95
N GLU A 165 13.16 2.87 7.00
CA GLU A 165 13.56 1.74 6.15
C GLU A 165 14.08 0.50 6.91
N ASP A 166 14.51 0.68 8.17
CA ASP A 166 15.01 -0.39 9.04
C ASP A 166 13.93 -1.03 9.93
N ASP A 167 12.71 -0.49 9.94
CA ASP A 167 11.63 -0.99 10.80
C ASP A 167 10.92 -2.17 10.14
N LEU A 168 11.52 -3.34 10.33
CA LEU A 168 11.11 -4.61 9.69
C LEU A 168 10.20 -5.48 10.56
N GLN A 169 9.84 -5.00 11.76
CA GLN A 169 9.02 -5.74 12.72
C GLN A 169 7.56 -5.26 12.70
N PHE A 170 6.67 -6.19 13.01
CA PHE A 170 5.23 -5.96 13.03
C PHE A 170 4.62 -6.39 14.37
N ASP A 171 3.43 -5.85 14.66
CA ASP A 171 2.62 -6.20 15.81
C ASP A 171 1.23 -6.71 15.35
N PRO A 172 0.85 -7.96 15.66
CA PRO A 172 1.62 -8.96 16.43
C PRO A 172 2.83 -9.52 15.67
N ALA A 173 3.90 -9.86 16.41
CA ALA A 173 5.13 -10.42 15.82
C ALA A 173 4.97 -11.88 15.35
N ALA A 174 4.15 -12.65 16.05
CA ALA A 174 3.85 -14.03 15.66
C ALA A 174 2.79 -14.03 14.57
N GLN A 175 3.11 -14.65 13.42
CA GLN A 175 2.19 -14.81 12.29
C GLN A 175 1.53 -13.49 11.88
N PRO A 176 2.31 -12.44 11.56
CA PRO A 176 1.80 -11.07 11.42
C PRO A 176 0.70 -10.96 10.35
N PHE A 177 0.77 -11.80 9.32
CA PHE A 177 -0.19 -11.84 8.21
C PHE A 177 -1.18 -13.02 8.26
N GLY A 178 -1.29 -13.72 9.41
CA GLY A 178 -2.21 -14.83 9.62
C GLY A 178 -1.75 -16.09 8.87
N GLN A 179 -2.58 -16.60 7.97
CA GLN A 179 -2.20 -17.69 7.05
C GLN A 179 -1.43 -17.14 5.83
N CYS A 180 -0.65 -17.99 5.15
CA CYS A 180 0.12 -17.58 3.98
C CYS A 180 -0.23 -18.44 2.74
N LYS A 181 -0.73 -17.81 1.68
CA LYS A 181 -1.10 -18.48 0.42
C LYS A 181 0.07 -19.21 -0.26
N LEU A 182 1.31 -18.74 -0.04
CA LEU A 182 2.52 -19.38 -0.56
C LEU A 182 3.00 -20.57 0.29
N LYS A 183 2.26 -20.94 1.34
CA LYS A 183 2.57 -22.10 2.17
C LYS A 183 1.37 -23.06 2.21
N PRO A 184 1.07 -23.77 1.11
CA PRO A 184 -0.05 -24.70 1.06
C PRO A 184 0.14 -25.88 2.01
N SER A 185 -0.97 -26.41 2.51
CA SER A 185 -1.06 -27.66 3.29
C SER A 185 -2.29 -28.45 2.86
N SER A 186 -2.39 -29.70 3.31
CA SER A 186 -3.52 -30.59 2.93
C SER A 186 -4.89 -30.05 3.33
N THR A 187 -4.97 -29.14 4.30
CA THR A 187 -6.24 -28.56 4.82
C THR A 187 -6.35 -27.05 4.59
N GLY A 188 -5.48 -26.47 3.76
CA GLY A 188 -5.50 -25.04 3.45
C GLY A 188 -4.09 -24.44 3.39
N TYR A 189 -3.81 -23.49 4.28
CA TYR A 189 -2.53 -22.77 4.31
C TYR A 189 -1.90 -22.82 5.69
N LEU A 190 -0.58 -23.00 5.73
CA LEU A 190 0.19 -22.88 6.96
C LEU A 190 0.25 -21.42 7.42
N PRO A 191 0.49 -21.21 8.72
CA PRO A 191 0.67 -19.87 9.23
C PRO A 191 1.88 -19.14 8.61
N CYS A 192 1.75 -17.82 8.54
CA CYS A 192 2.76 -16.91 8.04
C CYS A 192 4.04 -17.05 8.87
N ALA A 193 5.15 -17.38 8.19
CA ALA A 193 6.50 -17.36 8.75
C ALA A 193 7.26 -16.18 8.15
N TYR A 194 6.71 -14.98 8.31
CA TYR A 194 7.28 -13.76 7.77
C TYR A 194 8.75 -13.62 8.21
N ALA A 195 9.60 -13.33 7.22
CA ALA A 195 10.94 -12.81 7.43
C ALA A 195 11.23 -11.80 6.31
N PRO A 196 11.82 -10.64 6.61
CA PRO A 196 12.13 -9.63 5.60
C PRO A 196 13.21 -10.10 4.64
N ALA A 197 13.07 -9.75 3.37
CA ALA A 197 14.10 -9.88 2.34
C ALA A 197 14.68 -8.50 2.02
N GLY A 198 15.66 -8.08 2.83
CA GLY A 198 16.27 -6.75 2.74
C GLY A 198 15.52 -5.69 3.55
N LYS A 199 15.64 -4.44 3.10
CA LYS A 199 15.00 -3.25 3.71
C LYS A 199 13.76 -2.85 2.92
N TRP A 200 12.99 -1.91 3.48
CA TRP A 200 11.94 -1.25 2.73
C TRP A 200 12.51 -0.52 1.51
N GLN A 201 11.75 -0.55 0.43
CA GLN A 201 12.03 0.09 -0.85
C GLN A 201 11.02 1.21 -1.08
N LYS A 202 11.31 2.08 -2.07
CA LYS A 202 10.51 3.29 -2.35
C LYS A 202 10.33 4.12 -1.08
N THR A 203 11.44 4.38 -0.40
CA THR A 203 11.51 5.23 0.80
C THR A 203 11.77 6.66 0.37
N TYR A 204 11.45 7.63 1.23
CA TYR A 204 11.68 9.03 0.90
C TYR A 204 13.03 9.49 1.45
N GLU A 205 14.03 9.55 0.58
CA GLU A 205 15.43 9.82 0.96
C GLU A 205 15.67 11.24 1.49
N ASN A 206 14.81 12.19 1.13
CA ASN A 206 14.92 13.58 1.57
C ASN A 206 14.54 13.79 3.03
N VAL A 207 13.80 12.85 3.65
CA VAL A 207 13.41 12.93 5.06
C VAL A 207 13.96 11.73 5.81
N LYS A 208 14.92 12.01 6.69
CA LYS A 208 15.64 10.99 7.46
C LYS A 208 15.42 11.14 8.95
N VAL A 209 15.23 10.01 9.61
CA VAL A 209 15.24 9.90 11.06
C VAL A 209 16.47 9.10 11.46
N MET A 210 17.33 9.68 12.29
CA MET A 210 18.59 9.05 12.71
C MET A 210 19.44 8.57 11.52
N GLY A 211 19.43 9.31 10.41
CA GLY A 211 20.14 8.97 9.17
C GLY A 211 19.45 7.93 8.27
N LYS A 212 18.26 7.45 8.63
CA LYS A 212 17.50 6.42 7.91
C LYS A 212 16.31 7.02 7.18
N SER A 213 16.09 6.63 5.93
CA SER A 213 15.00 7.17 5.11
C SER A 213 13.64 6.78 5.67
N CYS A 214 12.69 7.73 5.68
CA CYS A 214 11.33 7.51 6.18
C CYS A 214 10.45 6.81 5.14
N LEU A 215 9.49 6.02 5.61
CA LEU A 215 8.51 5.39 4.73
C LEU A 215 7.38 6.36 4.37
N THR A 216 6.78 6.11 3.21
CA THR A 216 5.55 6.76 2.74
C THR A 216 4.55 5.71 2.25
N GLU A 217 3.36 6.13 1.84
CA GLU A 217 2.31 5.22 1.36
C GLU A 217 2.70 4.34 0.16
N ILE A 218 3.72 4.73 -0.61
CA ILE A 218 4.21 3.94 -1.74
C ILE A 218 5.34 2.97 -1.38
N SER A 219 5.80 2.99 -0.13
CA SER A 219 6.89 2.12 0.33
C SER A 219 6.44 0.65 0.34
N GLU A 220 7.36 -0.22 -0.06
CA GLU A 220 7.11 -1.66 -0.16
C GLU A 220 8.26 -2.49 0.40
N LEU A 221 7.94 -3.69 0.87
CA LEU A 221 8.90 -4.65 1.42
C LEU A 221 8.63 -6.04 0.84
N ILE A 222 9.68 -6.80 0.61
CA ILE A 222 9.57 -8.19 0.17
C ILE A 222 9.79 -9.12 1.37
N CYS A 223 8.92 -10.13 1.50
CA CYS A 223 9.10 -11.25 2.41
C CYS A 223 9.95 -12.32 1.74
N SER A 224 10.84 -12.99 2.47
CA SER A 224 11.69 -14.08 1.97
C SER A 224 10.90 -15.27 1.41
N THR A 225 9.63 -15.43 1.80
CA THR A 225 8.72 -16.42 1.21
C THR A 225 8.24 -16.03 -0.19
N GLY A 226 8.41 -14.77 -0.61
CA GLY A 226 8.00 -14.23 -1.91
C GLY A 226 6.77 -13.31 -1.87
N GLY A 227 6.19 -13.07 -0.69
CA GLY A 227 5.09 -12.13 -0.52
C GLY A 227 5.56 -10.67 -0.63
N LYS A 228 4.76 -9.82 -1.28
CA LYS A 228 4.96 -8.36 -1.30
C LYS A 228 4.10 -7.70 -0.24
N ILE A 229 4.74 -6.86 0.57
CA ILE A 229 4.12 -6.11 1.68
C ILE A 229 4.05 -4.64 1.28
N THR A 230 2.87 -4.04 1.43
CA THR A 230 2.58 -2.64 1.11
C THR A 230 1.87 -1.96 2.27
N ILE A 231 1.93 -0.64 2.30
CA ILE A 231 1.16 0.16 3.27
C ILE A 231 -0.34 0.04 2.96
N LEU A 232 -1.15 -0.26 3.99
CA LEU A 232 -2.61 -0.24 3.88
C LEU A 232 -3.21 1.06 4.44
N LYS A 233 -2.73 1.52 5.60
CA LYS A 233 -3.12 2.80 6.21
C LYS A 233 -1.88 3.46 6.79
N HIS A 234 -1.66 4.73 6.48
CA HIS A 234 -0.50 5.51 6.97
C HIS A 234 -0.52 5.79 8.48
N GLY A 235 -1.65 5.58 9.14
CA GLY A 235 -1.80 5.69 10.59
C GLY A 235 -2.03 7.10 11.10
N GLN A 236 -1.61 8.14 10.39
CA GLN A 236 -1.86 9.53 10.81
C GLN A 236 -3.37 9.85 10.83
N GLN A 237 -3.85 10.62 11.81
CA GLN A 237 -5.22 11.14 11.80
C GLN A 237 -5.25 12.44 11.00
N SER A 238 -6.24 12.62 10.13
CA SER A 238 -6.63 13.95 9.69
C SER A 238 -7.33 14.64 10.86
N GLU A 239 -6.77 15.73 11.37
CA GLU A 239 -7.47 16.57 12.33
C GLU A 239 -8.66 17.24 11.63
N ILE A 240 -9.80 16.56 11.54
CA ILE A 240 -11.09 17.26 11.44
C ILE A 240 -11.39 17.73 12.86
N GLY A 241 -11.19 19.04 13.06
CA GLY A 241 -11.00 19.68 14.35
C GLY A 241 -12.06 19.36 15.40
N LYS A 242 -11.58 19.14 16.63
CA LYS A 242 -12.36 19.20 17.87
C LYS A 242 -13.13 20.52 18.04
N SER A 243 -12.90 21.52 17.19
CA SER A 243 -13.55 22.83 17.16
C SER A 243 -14.86 22.92 16.38
N GLN A 244 -15.29 21.88 15.64
CA GLN A 244 -16.55 21.91 14.87
C GLN A 244 -17.69 21.07 15.49
N ALA A 245 -17.39 20.25 16.52
CA ALA A 245 -18.40 19.40 17.18
C ALA A 245 -19.16 20.10 18.32
N SER A 246 -18.80 21.32 18.72
CA SER A 246 -19.44 22.04 19.84
C SER A 246 -20.40 23.17 19.45
N ASN A 247 -20.73 23.34 18.16
CA ASN A 247 -21.65 24.41 17.71
C ASN A 247 -22.84 23.90 16.89
N ALA A 248 -23.18 22.60 17.00
CA ALA A 248 -24.35 22.01 16.34
C ALA A 248 -25.46 21.68 17.35
N ASP A 249 -25.78 22.63 18.23
CA ASP A 249 -27.00 22.62 19.03
C ASP A 249 -27.43 24.09 19.26
N THR A 250 -28.18 24.65 18.31
CA THR A 250 -29.16 25.74 18.50
C THR A 250 -30.14 25.75 17.33
#